data_AF-A0AAW6XMD1-F1
#
_entry.id   AF-A0AAW6XMD1-F1
#
_cell.length_a   1.000
_cell.length_b   1.000
_cell.length_c   1.000
_cell.angle_alpha   90.00
_cell.angle_beta   90.00
_cell.angle_gamma   90.00
#
_symmetry.space_group_name_H-M   'P 1'
#
loop_
_entity.id
_entity.type
_entity.pdbx_description
1 polymer ?
#
loop_
_entity_poly.entity_id
_entity_poly.type
_entity_poly.pdbx_seq_one_letter_code
_entity_poly.pdbx_strand_id
1 'polypeptide(L)' 'AAVAYRQRILDAVPAGHDFTPLMTCYLTDSLDPNELERGFNEGVFTAAKLYPANATTNSSHGVTSVDAIMPVLERMEK' A
#
# COMPACT_ATOMS: atom_id res chain seq x y z
N ALA A 1 4.81 6.11 -7.89
CA ALA A 1 5.28 6.78 -6.65
C ALA A 1 5.97 5.81 -5.68
N ALA A 2 5.40 4.65 -5.38
CA ALA A 2 5.94 3.69 -4.39
C ALA A 2 7.40 3.27 -4.66
N VAL A 3 7.75 2.95 -5.91
CA VAL A 3 9.13 2.58 -6.31
C VAL A 3 10.14 3.68 -5.96
N ALA A 4 9.85 4.93 -6.35
CA ALA A 4 10.71 6.07 -6.03
C ALA A 4 10.82 6.31 -4.51
N TYR A 5 9.74 6.05 -3.75
CA TYR A 5 9.80 6.15 -2.30
C TYR A 5 10.64 5.04 -1.66
N ARG A 6 10.51 3.79 -2.14
CA ARG A 6 11.37 2.67 -1.72
C ARG A 6 12.84 3.01 -1.96
N GLN A 7 13.18 3.57 -3.12
CA GLN A 7 14.55 3.96 -3.43
C GLN A 7 15.07 5.02 -2.45
N ARG A 8 14.30 6.08 -2.17
CA ARG A 8 14.69 7.10 -1.18
C ARG A 8 14.92 6.53 0.23
N ILE A 9 14.17 5.49 0.62
CA ILE A 9 14.40 4.80 1.89
C ILE A 9 15.74 4.07 1.85
N LEU A 10 15.99 3.29 0.79
CA LEU A 10 17.24 2.55 0.62
C LEU A 10 18.47 3.47 0.56
N ASP A 11 18.37 4.59 -0.15
CA ASP A 11 19.44 5.60 -0.23
C ASP A 11 19.77 6.22 1.14
N ALA A 12 18.81 6.19 2.08
CA ALA A 12 18.98 6.68 3.45
C ALA A 12 19.45 5.59 4.43
N VAL A 13 19.54 4.32 4.03
CA VAL A 13 20.03 3.24 4.89
C VAL A 13 21.54 3.39 5.07
N PRO A 14 22.06 3.47 6.32
CA PRO A 14 23.50 3.56 6.54
C PRO A 14 24.24 2.30 6.07
N ALA A 15 25.48 2.47 5.62
CA ALA A 15 26.32 1.35 5.20
C ALA A 15 26.49 0.31 6.33
N GLY A 16 26.44 -0.97 5.96
CA GLY A 16 26.55 -2.09 6.90
C GLY A 16 25.24 -2.54 7.54
N HIS A 17 24.12 -1.86 7.27
CA HIS A 17 22.79 -2.33 7.70
C HIS A 17 22.12 -3.17 6.62
N ASP A 18 21.58 -4.32 7.02
CA ASP A 18 20.72 -5.15 6.18
C ASP A 18 19.24 -4.78 6.46
N PHE A 19 18.79 -3.70 5.83
CA PHE A 19 17.40 -3.23 5.95
C PHE A 19 16.65 -3.41 4.64
N THR A 20 15.55 -4.16 4.69
CA THR A 20 14.65 -4.35 3.57
C THR A 20 13.31 -3.64 3.83
N PRO A 21 12.99 -2.55 3.11
CA PRO A 21 11.69 -1.89 3.24
C PRO A 21 10.59 -2.72 2.56
N LEU A 22 9.62 -3.18 3.35
CA LEU A 22 8.37 -3.77 2.87
C LEU A 22 7.35 -2.65 2.65
N MET A 23 6.97 -2.44 1.39
CA MET A 23 6.11 -1.33 1.01
C MET A 23 4.65 -1.73 1.07
N THR A 24 3.77 -0.77 1.36
CA THR A 24 2.32 -1.01 1.39
C THR A 24 1.58 -0.06 0.45
N CYS A 25 0.48 -0.56 -0.13
CA CYS A 25 -0.48 0.27 -0.85
C CYS A 25 -1.48 0.90 0.12
N TYR A 26 -1.86 2.16 -0.08
CA TYR A 26 -2.92 2.79 0.71
C TYR A 26 -4.29 2.39 0.14
N LEU A 27 -5.10 1.71 0.97
CA LEU A 27 -6.48 1.38 0.61
C LEU A 27 -7.36 2.62 0.63
N THR A 28 -8.03 2.84 -0.49
CA THR A 28 -9.02 3.91 -0.69
C THR A 28 -10.25 3.30 -1.35
N ASP A 29 -11.40 3.97 -1.25
CA ASP A 29 -12.66 3.49 -1.85
C ASP A 29 -12.57 3.30 -3.38
N SER A 30 -11.65 3.99 -4.04
CA SER A 30 -11.49 3.97 -5.50
C SER A 30 -10.25 3.21 -5.98
N LEU A 31 -9.59 2.43 -5.12
CA LEU A 31 -8.42 1.67 -5.53
C LEU A 31 -8.82 0.56 -6.51
N ASP A 32 -8.19 0.54 -7.69
CA ASP A 32 -8.40 -0.54 -8.66
C ASP A 32 -7.69 -1.83 -8.17
N PRO A 33 -8.43 -2.94 -7.99
CA PRO A 33 -7.84 -4.23 -7.60
C PRO A 33 -6.73 -4.70 -8.54
N ASN A 34 -6.80 -4.38 -9.84
CA ASN A 34 -5.79 -4.78 -10.81
C ASN A 34 -4.47 -4.05 -10.61
N GLU A 35 -4.50 -2.79 -10.16
CA GLU A 35 -3.28 -2.06 -9.82
C GLU A 35 -2.60 -2.63 -8.59
N LEU A 36 -3.40 -3.06 -7.60
CA LEU A 36 -2.87 -3.72 -6.41
C LEU A 36 -2.21 -5.05 -6.76
N GLU A 37 -2.88 -5.91 -7.53
CA GLU A 37 -2.34 -7.19 -7.99
C GLU A 37 -1.06 -6.99 -8.81
N ARG A 38 -1.08 -6.07 -9.77
CA ARG A 38 0.11 -5.75 -10.58
C ARG A 38 1.27 -5.33 -9.68
N GLY A 39 1.03 -4.41 -8.74
CA GLY A 39 2.06 -3.95 -7.82
C GLY A 39 2.58 -5.04 -6.89
N PHE A 40 1.75 -6.01 -6.50
CA PHE A 40 2.20 -7.20 -5.76
C PHE A 40 3.07 -8.12 -6.62
N ASN A 41 2.61 -8.46 -7.83
CA ASN A 41 3.34 -9.33 -8.76
C ASN A 41 4.69 -8.73 -9.20
N GLU A 42 4.78 -7.40 -9.30
CA GLU A 42 6.02 -6.68 -9.59
C GLU A 42 6.93 -6.50 -8.36
N GLY A 43 6.51 -6.96 -7.18
CA GLY A 43 7.26 -6.80 -5.91
C GLY A 43 7.29 -5.37 -5.37
N VAL A 44 6.44 -4.48 -5.90
CA VAL A 44 6.31 -3.09 -5.44
C VAL A 44 5.57 -3.00 -4.11
N PHE A 45 4.56 -3.85 -3.89
CA PHE A 45 3.79 -3.91 -2.65
C PHE A 45 3.90 -5.28 -1.99
N THR A 46 4.04 -5.27 -0.66
CA THR A 46 3.99 -6.48 0.17
C THR A 46 2.62 -6.65 0.82
N ALA A 47 1.92 -5.55 1.10
CA ALA A 47 0.60 -5.54 1.71
C ALA A 47 -0.17 -4.27 1.33
N ALA A 48 -1.41 -4.17 1.82
CA ALA A 48 -2.19 -2.94 1.76
C ALA A 48 -2.52 -2.46 3.18
N LYS A 49 -2.63 -1.14 3.36
CA LYS A 49 -2.93 -0.52 4.66
C LYS A 49 -4.25 0.22 4.59
N LEU A 50 -5.18 -0.16 5.47
CA LEU A 50 -6.47 0.48 5.66
C LEU A 50 -6.38 1.56 6.74
N TYR A 51 -6.98 2.71 6.44
CA TYR A 51 -7.33 3.74 7.41
C TYR A 51 -8.80 4.10 7.18
N PRO A 52 -9.68 4.04 8.21
CA PRO A 52 -11.04 4.56 8.06
C PRO A 52 -11.00 6.07 7.79
N ALA A 53 -11.91 6.56 6.94
CA ALA A 53 -11.94 7.95 6.53
C ALA A 53 -12.02 8.90 7.74
N ASN A 54 -11.12 9.88 7.79
CA ASN A 54 -11.01 10.93 8.83
C ASN A 54 -10.73 10.44 10.26
N ALA A 55 -10.40 9.16 10.47
CA ALA A 55 -10.14 8.63 11.80
C ALA A 55 -8.79 9.06 12.39
N THR A 56 -7.82 9.42 11.54
CA THR A 56 -6.46 9.79 11.96
C THR A 56 -5.74 10.70 10.95
N THR A 57 -4.50 11.07 11.22
CA THR A 57 -3.67 11.90 10.35
C THR A 57 -3.58 11.33 8.93
N ASN A 58 -3.76 12.18 7.92
CA ASN A 58 -3.71 11.84 6.48
C ASN A 58 -4.72 10.76 6.03
N SER A 59 -5.81 10.55 6.78
CA SER A 59 -6.85 9.55 6.45
C SER A 59 -8.06 10.11 5.69
N SER A 60 -7.99 11.33 5.15
CA SER A 60 -9.14 11.95 4.45
C SER A 60 -9.58 11.18 3.20
N HIS A 61 -8.67 10.43 2.58
CA HIS A 61 -8.94 9.53 1.45
C HIS A 61 -9.14 8.07 1.91
N GLY A 62 -9.35 7.86 3.21
CA GLY A 62 -9.49 6.54 3.79
C GLY A 62 -10.77 5.84 3.36
N VAL A 63 -10.89 4.60 3.81
CA VAL A 63 -12.03 3.75 3.49
C VAL A 63 -13.27 4.25 4.23
N THR A 64 -14.37 4.47 3.51
CA THR A 64 -15.64 4.90 4.11
C THR A 64 -16.51 3.72 4.54
N SER A 65 -16.41 2.59 3.84
CA SER A 65 -17.10 1.34 4.15
C SER A 65 -16.26 0.14 3.70
N VAL A 66 -16.29 -0.97 4.46
CA VAL A 66 -15.63 -2.23 4.05
C VAL A 66 -16.24 -2.75 2.74
N ASP A 67 -17.54 -2.57 2.55
CA ASP A 67 -18.23 -2.99 1.31
C ASP A 67 -17.64 -2.32 0.06
N ALA A 68 -17.17 -1.06 0.19
CA ALA A 68 -16.59 -0.31 -0.92
C ALA A 68 -15.26 -0.89 -1.41
N ILE A 69 -14.55 -1.63 -0.55
CA ILE A 69 -13.24 -2.21 -0.87
C ILE A 69 -13.27 -3.73 -1.03
N MET A 70 -14.45 -4.37 -0.96
CA MET A 70 -14.58 -5.82 -1.12
C MET A 70 -13.91 -6.36 -2.41
N PRO A 71 -14.04 -5.72 -3.58
CA PRO A 71 -13.35 -6.18 -4.79
C PRO A 71 -11.82 -6.22 -4.65
N VAL A 72 -11.25 -5.33 -3.84
CA VAL A 72 -9.82 -5.30 -3.55
C VAL A 72 -9.45 -6.43 -2.60
N LEU A 73 -10.25 -6.65 -1.55
CA LEU A 73 -10.02 -7.73 -0.59
C LEU A 73 -10.11 -9.12 -1.24
N GLU A 74 -11.08 -9.34 -2.11
CA GLU A 74 -11.22 -10.58 -2.91
C GLU A 74 -10.04 -10.81 -3.85
N ARG A 75 -9.39 -9.73 -4.33
CA ARG A 75 -8.17 -9.85 -5.12
C ARG A 75 -6.98 -10.26 -4.26
N MET A 76 -6.87 -9.71 -3.05
CA MET A 76 -5.78 -9.99 -2.11
C MET A 76 -5.83 -11.40 -1.50
N GLU A 77 -7.01 -12.03 -1.46
CA GLU A 77 -7.18 -13.38 -0.89
C GLU A 77 -6.50 -14.49 -1.73
N LYS A 78 -6.30 -14.26 -3.03
CA LYS A 78 -5.79 -15.24 -3.99
C LYS A 78 -4.26 -15.30 -4.01
#